data_AF-A0A7Y6XMN9-F1
#
_entry.id   AF-A0A7Y6XMN9-F1
#
_cell.length_a   1.000
_cell.length_b   1.000
_cell.length_c   1.000
_cell.angle_alpha   90.00
_cell.angle_beta   90.00
_cell.angle_gamma   90.00
#
_symmetry.space_group_name_H-M   'P 1'
#
loop_
_entity.id
_entity.type
_entity.pdbx_description
1 polymer ?
#
loop_
_entity_poly.entity_id
_entity_poly.type
_entity_poly.pdbx_seq_one_letter_code
_entity_poly.pdbx_strand_id
1 'polypeptide(L)'
;MRGDKKYYAIIIFVFLVLFLIQQFQKPPTNYDHTFSHRDKNPYGGYVLKDILPEFMGGHEIESLNLTLYEIQDEDLSDKNLIILADELYMDAEDTDVFLNAVNSGMTAFVSASNIGGQLADTLKFDTDADEFYYVMNADQDSTLAKVENDSYKFKRDALRSFFVDLDSIEHQVLAVNAEDQPIAISVPFGAGKIVLNTTPMAFTNNYIFFKNNAQYASNLLSQLPQRETIWSEYYQLGRLEVQTPMRVILTTPALKFAYGVSIISLLIFMVFEAKRKQRIIPIIEPLRNTSLEFVKTIGKLYLKSGNHKDIAEKKIQYFLEFIRSKYYLNFQQFDRDFFEKLSSKSGKDVVQLKKLFDMMERIRKQPSISVQELKMLNTQLEDIYGTNGR
;
A
#
# COMPACT_ATOMS: atom_id res chain seq x y z
N MET A 1 5.15 43.02 18.94
CA MET A 1 4.63 42.45 17.68
C MET A 1 3.14 42.77 17.48
N ARG A 2 2.74 44.05 17.45
CA ARG A 2 1.33 44.48 17.19
C ARG A 2 1.13 45.03 15.77
N GLY A 3 2.19 45.12 14.95
CA GLY A 3 2.15 45.62 13.57
C GLY A 3 1.85 44.56 12.50
N ASP A 4 2.11 43.28 12.79
CA ASP A 4 2.17 42.24 11.74
C ASP A 4 0.81 41.63 11.38
N LYS A 5 -0.19 41.77 12.26
CA LYS A 5 -1.54 41.22 12.05
C LYS A 5 -2.23 41.78 10.80
N LYS A 6 -1.91 43.02 10.42
CA LYS A 6 -2.45 43.65 9.20
C LYS A 6 -1.90 42.98 7.93
N TYR A 7 -0.62 42.62 7.91
CA TYR A 7 -0.01 41.93 6.78
C TYR A 7 -0.54 40.50 6.63
N TYR A 8 -0.72 39.77 7.74
CA TYR A 8 -1.37 38.44 7.69
C TYR A 8 -2.81 38.52 7.20
N ALA A 9 -3.59 39.52 7.63
CA ALA A 9 -4.95 39.72 7.15
C ALA A 9 -5.00 40.03 5.63
N ILE A 10 -4.06 40.85 5.13
CA ILE A 10 -3.93 41.14 3.70
C ILE A 10 -3.55 39.87 2.93
N ILE A 11 -2.58 39.09 3.40
CA ILE A 11 -2.17 37.84 2.74
C ILE A 11 -3.33 36.83 2.69
N ILE A 12 -4.06 36.65 3.79
CA ILE A 12 -5.23 35.77 3.84
C ILE A 12 -6.32 36.27 2.89
N PHE A 13 -6.57 37.59 2.85
CA PHE A 13 -7.54 38.18 1.93
C PHE A 13 -7.14 37.96 0.47
N VAL A 14 -5.88 38.17 0.11
CA VAL A 14 -5.35 37.93 -1.24
C VAL A 14 -5.47 36.44 -1.60
N PHE A 15 -5.11 35.53 -0.69
CA PHE A 15 -5.26 34.09 -0.91
C PHE A 15 -6.73 33.69 -1.12
N LEU A 16 -7.65 34.27 -0.33
CA LEU A 16 -9.07 34.00 -0.43
C LEU A 16 -9.63 34.53 -1.76
N VAL A 17 -9.21 35.72 -2.20
CA VAL A 17 -9.56 36.26 -3.52
C VAL A 17 -9.02 35.39 -4.65
N LEU A 18 -7.76 34.98 -4.61
CA LEU A 18 -7.16 34.08 -5.61
C LEU A 18 -7.85 32.71 -5.65
N PHE A 19 -8.18 32.15 -4.48
CA PHE A 19 -8.94 30.91 -4.37
C PHE A 19 -10.33 31.03 -5.00
N LEU A 20 -11.05 32.13 -4.73
CA LEU A 20 -12.35 32.39 -5.35
C LEU A 20 -12.21 32.55 -6.87
N ILE A 21 -11.22 33.30 -7.36
CA ILE A 21 -10.94 33.41 -8.80
C ILE A 21 -10.71 32.03 -9.41
N GLN A 22 -9.92 31.17 -8.78
CA GLN A 22 -9.65 29.81 -9.26
C GLN A 22 -10.91 28.93 -9.29
N GLN A 23 -11.81 29.06 -8.30
CA GLN A 23 -13.06 28.30 -8.25
C GLN A 23 -14.08 28.77 -9.30
N PHE A 24 -14.08 30.06 -9.65
CA PHE A 24 -14.99 30.62 -10.66
C PHE A 24 -14.40 30.65 -12.08
N GLN A 25 -13.12 30.35 -12.26
CA GLN A 25 -12.56 30.13 -13.59
C GLN A 25 -13.20 28.88 -14.19
N LYS A 26 -13.79 29.04 -15.38
CA LYS A 26 -14.22 27.89 -16.16
C LYS A 26 -12.98 27.03 -16.44
N PRO A 27 -13.07 25.70 -16.28
CA PRO A 27 -11.98 24.84 -16.72
C PRO A 27 -11.67 25.14 -18.19
N PRO A 28 -10.40 25.01 -18.61
CA PRO A 28 -10.05 25.14 -20.02
C PRO A 28 -10.94 24.21 -20.83
N THR A 29 -11.33 24.66 -22.03
CA THR A 29 -12.13 23.81 -22.92
C THR A 29 -11.33 22.57 -23.24
N ASN A 30 -11.87 21.40 -22.90
CA ASN A 30 -11.26 20.14 -23.27
C ASN A 30 -11.44 19.96 -24.79
N TYR A 31 -10.39 19.58 -25.50
CA TYR A 31 -10.38 19.28 -26.94
C TYR A 31 -10.01 17.82 -27.20
N ASP A 32 -10.17 16.93 -26.22
CA ASP A 32 -9.98 15.50 -26.39
C ASP A 32 -11.02 14.94 -27.36
N HIS A 33 -10.55 14.16 -28.33
CA HIS A 33 -11.40 13.42 -29.25
C HIS A 33 -12.00 12.24 -28.49
N THR A 34 -13.28 12.35 -28.17
CA THR A 34 -13.98 11.38 -27.31
C THR A 34 -15.09 10.70 -28.06
N PHE A 35 -15.74 11.39 -29.00
CA PHE A 35 -16.94 10.96 -29.71
C PHE A 35 -18.09 10.50 -28.80
N SER A 36 -17.97 10.63 -27.48
CA SER A 36 -18.91 10.02 -26.56
C SER A 36 -20.24 10.76 -26.57
N HIS A 37 -21.33 10.00 -26.50
CA HIS A 37 -22.69 10.51 -26.33
C HIS A 37 -22.86 11.34 -25.04
N ARG A 38 -21.96 11.19 -24.05
CA ARG A 38 -21.99 11.94 -22.78
C ARG A 38 -21.21 13.24 -22.82
N ASP A 39 -20.30 13.37 -23.77
CA ASP A 39 -19.31 14.44 -23.75
C ASP A 39 -19.76 15.68 -24.53
N LYS A 40 -19.80 16.80 -23.81
CA LYS A 40 -20.18 18.13 -24.34
C LYS A 40 -18.98 18.94 -24.85
N ASN A 41 -17.79 18.35 -24.86
CA ASN A 41 -16.62 19.00 -25.44
C ASN A 41 -16.78 19.11 -26.98
N PRO A 42 -16.01 19.96 -27.67
CA PRO A 42 -16.17 20.19 -29.12
C PRO A 42 -16.13 18.93 -29.99
N TYR A 43 -15.41 17.88 -29.55
CA TYR A 43 -15.22 16.63 -30.27
C TYR A 43 -15.94 15.42 -29.64
N GLY A 44 -16.90 15.69 -28.74
CA GLY A 44 -17.83 14.69 -28.23
C GLY A 44 -19.04 14.49 -29.16
N GLY A 45 -19.84 13.47 -28.88
CA GLY A 45 -21.02 13.06 -29.65
C GLY A 45 -22.36 13.43 -29.00
N TYR A 46 -22.37 14.32 -28.01
CA TYR A 46 -23.59 14.71 -27.28
C TYR A 46 -24.73 15.18 -28.19
N VAL A 47 -24.44 16.01 -29.19
CA VAL A 47 -25.43 16.51 -30.15
C VAL A 47 -25.90 15.40 -31.08
N LEU A 48 -24.99 14.54 -31.53
CA LEU A 48 -25.34 13.39 -32.37
C LEU A 48 -26.33 12.48 -31.65
N LYS A 49 -26.10 12.19 -30.36
CA LYS A 49 -27.00 11.40 -29.52
C LYS A 49 -28.43 11.94 -29.53
N ASP A 50 -28.59 13.25 -29.43
CA ASP A 50 -29.92 13.87 -29.35
C ASP A 50 -30.67 13.81 -30.69
N ILE A 51 -29.96 13.81 -31.83
CA ILE A 51 -30.57 13.77 -33.17
C ILE A 51 -30.72 12.34 -33.73
N LEU A 52 -29.88 11.40 -33.31
CA LEU A 52 -29.82 10.04 -33.88
C LEU A 52 -31.16 9.27 -33.81
N PRO A 53 -31.97 9.36 -32.73
CA PRO A 53 -33.29 8.72 -32.70
C PRO A 53 -34.21 9.16 -33.83
N GLU A 54 -34.12 10.41 -34.30
CA GLU A 54 -34.95 10.91 -35.41
C GLU A 54 -34.60 10.21 -36.72
N PHE A 55 -33.31 9.96 -36.96
CA PHE A 55 -32.84 9.20 -38.13
C PHE A 55 -33.23 7.74 -38.06
N MET A 56 -33.30 7.18 -36.85
CA MET A 56 -33.68 5.79 -36.60
C MET A 56 -35.19 5.63 -36.39
N GLY A 57 -36.04 6.53 -36.89
CA GLY A 57 -37.50 6.35 -36.83
C GLY A 57 -38.10 6.36 -35.42
N GLY A 58 -37.41 6.94 -34.45
CA GLY A 58 -37.79 6.95 -33.03
C GLY A 58 -37.40 5.68 -32.26
N HIS A 59 -36.67 4.76 -32.88
CA HIS A 59 -36.14 3.56 -32.21
C HIS A 59 -35.10 3.91 -31.14
N GLU A 60 -34.93 3.00 -30.17
CA GLU A 60 -33.97 3.16 -29.09
C GLU A 60 -32.53 3.12 -29.61
N ILE A 61 -31.69 4.01 -29.06
CA ILE A 61 -30.25 4.04 -29.30
C ILE A 61 -29.55 3.54 -28.04
N GLU A 62 -28.98 2.36 -28.13
CA GLU A 62 -28.23 1.75 -27.03
C GLU A 62 -26.76 2.12 -27.14
N SER A 63 -26.22 2.86 -26.17
CA SER A 63 -24.79 3.21 -26.14
C SER A 63 -24.02 2.25 -25.24
N LEU A 64 -23.07 1.51 -25.81
CA LEU A 64 -22.30 0.46 -25.12
C LEU A 64 -20.81 0.78 -25.09
N ASN A 65 -20.14 0.37 -24.01
CA ASN A 65 -18.68 0.37 -23.88
C ASN A 65 -18.17 -1.05 -23.66
N LEU A 66 -18.56 -1.96 -24.55
CA LEU A 66 -18.16 -3.37 -24.58
C LEU A 66 -17.55 -3.68 -25.95
N THR A 67 -16.69 -4.69 -26.01
CA THR A 67 -16.22 -5.21 -27.31
C THR A 67 -17.34 -5.94 -28.03
N LEU A 68 -17.24 -6.10 -29.35
CA LEU A 68 -18.22 -6.91 -30.10
C LEU A 68 -18.18 -8.38 -29.66
N TYR A 69 -17.00 -8.89 -29.32
CA TYR A 69 -16.83 -10.21 -28.73
C TYR A 69 -17.56 -10.37 -27.38
N GLU A 70 -17.60 -9.34 -26.53
CA GLU A 70 -18.31 -9.36 -25.25
C GLU A 70 -19.84 -9.46 -25.43
N ILE A 71 -20.38 -9.02 -26.57
CA ILE A 71 -21.81 -9.08 -26.91
C ILE A 71 -22.14 -10.13 -27.99
N GLN A 72 -21.22 -11.07 -28.27
CA GLN A 72 -21.37 -12.04 -29.36
C GLN A 72 -22.60 -12.97 -29.22
N ASP A 73 -23.09 -13.16 -28.00
CA ASP A 73 -24.26 -14.01 -27.70
C ASP A 73 -25.60 -13.28 -27.94
N GLU A 74 -25.56 -11.96 -28.19
CA GLU A 74 -26.74 -11.17 -28.53
C GLU A 74 -27.10 -11.32 -30.02
N ASP A 75 -28.39 -11.21 -30.35
CA ASP A 75 -28.81 -11.15 -31.75
C ASP A 75 -28.58 -9.74 -32.31
N LEU A 76 -27.52 -9.60 -33.12
CA LEU A 76 -27.13 -8.36 -33.78
C LEU A 76 -27.69 -8.25 -35.21
N SER A 77 -28.33 -9.29 -35.74
CA SER A 77 -28.67 -9.40 -37.16
C SER A 77 -29.70 -8.36 -37.62
N ASP A 78 -30.66 -7.98 -36.78
CA ASP A 78 -31.65 -6.94 -37.10
C ASP A 78 -31.37 -5.59 -36.40
N LYS A 79 -30.09 -5.27 -36.20
CA LYS A 79 -29.66 -4.02 -35.57
C LYS A 79 -28.78 -3.18 -36.49
N ASN A 80 -28.67 -1.89 -36.18
CA ASN A 80 -27.60 -1.06 -36.68
C ASN A 80 -26.45 -1.01 -35.69
N LEU A 81 -25.23 -0.84 -36.18
CA LEU A 81 -24.06 -0.61 -35.35
C LEU A 81 -23.38 0.69 -35.78
N ILE A 82 -23.13 1.60 -34.85
CA ILE A 82 -22.39 2.84 -35.07
C ILE A 82 -21.09 2.79 -34.29
N ILE A 83 -19.98 3.03 -34.98
CA ILE A 83 -18.65 3.18 -34.39
C ILE A 83 -18.06 4.50 -34.87
N LEU A 84 -17.67 5.36 -33.93
CA LEU A 84 -16.94 6.59 -34.20
C LEU A 84 -15.60 6.54 -33.46
N ALA A 85 -14.49 6.70 -34.16
CA ALA A 85 -13.16 6.69 -33.56
C ALA A 85 -12.16 7.56 -34.34
N ASP A 86 -11.00 7.87 -33.79
CA ASP A 86 -9.89 8.41 -34.58
C ASP A 86 -9.23 7.30 -35.39
N GLU A 87 -9.00 6.16 -34.76
CA GLU A 87 -8.40 4.98 -35.37
C GLU A 87 -9.21 3.74 -34.99
N LEU A 88 -9.40 2.83 -35.94
CA LEU A 88 -10.09 1.57 -35.72
C LEU A 88 -9.24 0.40 -36.19
N TYR A 89 -8.80 -0.40 -35.21
CA TYR A 89 -8.11 -1.67 -35.41
C TYR A 89 -8.80 -2.72 -34.55
N MET A 90 -9.77 -3.43 -35.13
CA MET A 90 -10.40 -4.56 -34.47
C MET A 90 -9.42 -5.75 -34.41
N ASP A 91 -9.46 -6.49 -33.30
CA ASP A 91 -8.79 -7.78 -33.22
C ASP A 91 -9.55 -8.84 -34.04
N ALA A 92 -9.01 -10.07 -34.06
CA ALA A 92 -9.56 -11.14 -34.88
C ALA A 92 -10.97 -11.52 -34.42
N GLU A 93 -11.14 -11.63 -33.11
CA GLU A 93 -12.37 -12.02 -32.45
C GLU A 93 -13.49 -11.01 -32.70
N ASP A 94 -13.22 -9.71 -32.52
CA ASP A 94 -14.20 -8.65 -32.81
C ASP A 94 -14.51 -8.57 -34.30
N THR A 95 -13.51 -8.74 -35.17
CA THR A 95 -13.70 -8.72 -36.64
C THR A 95 -14.61 -9.87 -37.08
N ASP A 96 -14.42 -11.07 -36.56
CA ASP A 96 -15.24 -12.23 -36.89
C ASP A 96 -16.69 -12.02 -36.44
N VAL A 97 -16.90 -11.52 -35.23
CA VAL A 97 -18.26 -11.21 -34.72
C VAL A 97 -18.92 -10.12 -35.57
N PHE A 98 -18.18 -9.05 -35.88
CA PHE A 98 -18.65 -7.94 -36.72
C PHE A 98 -19.11 -8.45 -38.09
N LEU A 99 -18.24 -9.16 -38.81
CA LEU A 99 -18.54 -9.65 -40.16
C LEU A 99 -19.67 -10.68 -40.17
N ASN A 100 -19.73 -11.57 -39.17
CA ASN A 100 -20.83 -12.54 -39.04
C ASN A 100 -22.18 -11.86 -38.80
N ALA A 101 -22.21 -10.82 -37.96
CA ALA A 101 -23.41 -10.04 -37.70
C ALA A 101 -23.88 -9.28 -38.96
N VAL A 102 -22.96 -8.62 -39.69
CA VAL A 102 -23.28 -7.97 -40.97
C VAL A 102 -23.77 -8.99 -41.98
N ASN A 103 -23.09 -10.13 -42.12
CA ASN A 103 -23.48 -11.19 -43.04
C ASN A 103 -24.90 -11.72 -42.75
N SER A 104 -25.33 -11.67 -41.47
CA SER A 104 -26.66 -12.10 -41.03
C SER A 104 -27.74 -11.02 -41.18
N GLY A 105 -27.38 -9.76 -41.48
CA GLY A 105 -28.34 -8.68 -41.74
C GLY A 105 -28.03 -7.35 -41.04
N MET A 106 -27.00 -7.28 -40.19
CA MET A 106 -26.64 -6.04 -39.48
C MET A 106 -26.22 -4.96 -40.49
N THR A 107 -26.53 -3.71 -40.19
CA THR A 107 -26.05 -2.57 -40.97
C THR A 107 -25.08 -1.79 -40.11
N ALA A 108 -23.80 -1.78 -40.49
CA ALA A 108 -22.77 -1.09 -39.74
C ALA A 108 -22.46 0.27 -40.38
N PHE A 109 -22.34 1.30 -39.55
CA PHE A 109 -21.79 2.60 -39.89
C PHE A 109 -20.52 2.82 -39.06
N VAL A 110 -19.38 2.74 -39.74
CA VAL A 110 -18.06 2.82 -39.14
C VAL A 110 -17.37 4.07 -39.66
N SER A 111 -17.10 4.99 -38.75
CA SER A 111 -16.49 6.27 -39.06
C SER A 111 -15.20 6.42 -38.26
N ALA A 112 -14.05 6.32 -38.92
CA ALA A 112 -12.77 6.53 -38.28
C ALA A 112 -11.73 7.11 -39.23
N SER A 113 -10.86 7.99 -38.74
CA SER A 113 -9.84 8.64 -39.59
C SER A 113 -8.86 7.64 -40.18
N ASN A 114 -8.62 6.52 -39.49
CA ASN A 114 -7.87 5.40 -40.02
C ASN A 114 -8.58 4.09 -39.69
N ILE A 115 -8.79 3.24 -40.69
CA ILE A 115 -9.41 1.92 -40.54
C ILE A 115 -8.43 0.90 -41.11
N GLY A 116 -8.00 -0.05 -40.28
CA GLY A 116 -7.00 -1.04 -40.67
C GLY A 116 -7.17 -2.38 -39.96
N GLY A 117 -6.11 -3.19 -39.99
CA GLY A 117 -6.09 -4.52 -39.37
C GLY A 117 -6.94 -5.53 -40.13
N GLN A 118 -7.38 -6.57 -39.42
CA GLN A 118 -8.04 -7.73 -40.05
C GLN A 118 -9.33 -7.38 -40.78
N LEU A 119 -10.07 -6.36 -40.32
CA LEU A 119 -11.27 -5.88 -41.00
C LEU A 119 -10.94 -5.36 -42.42
N ALA A 120 -9.92 -4.50 -42.52
CA ALA A 120 -9.47 -3.93 -43.79
C ALA A 120 -8.86 -5.01 -44.69
N ASP A 121 -8.06 -5.93 -44.14
CA ASP A 121 -7.49 -7.07 -44.88
C ASP A 121 -8.57 -7.97 -45.48
N THR A 122 -9.61 -8.27 -44.69
CA THR A 122 -10.71 -9.15 -45.12
C THR A 122 -11.57 -8.50 -46.19
N LEU A 123 -11.85 -7.21 -46.02
CA LEU A 123 -12.63 -6.44 -46.98
C LEU A 123 -11.80 -5.98 -48.17
N LYS A 124 -10.46 -6.07 -48.11
CA LYS A 124 -9.49 -5.69 -49.15
C LYS A 124 -9.52 -4.21 -49.55
N PHE A 125 -9.48 -3.33 -48.56
CA PHE A 125 -9.23 -1.90 -48.76
C PHE A 125 -8.09 -1.45 -47.84
N ASP A 126 -7.53 -0.27 -48.10
CA ASP A 126 -6.62 0.41 -47.19
C ASP A 126 -7.03 1.87 -46.99
N THR A 127 -6.51 2.51 -45.95
CA THR A 127 -6.71 3.93 -45.68
C THR A 127 -5.38 4.67 -45.79
N ASP A 128 -5.33 5.68 -46.65
CA ASP A 128 -4.15 6.54 -46.79
C ASP A 128 -4.46 7.96 -46.30
N ALA A 129 -3.41 8.73 -46.01
CA ALA A 129 -3.47 10.10 -45.57
C ALA A 129 -2.59 10.97 -46.48
N ASP A 130 -3.15 12.01 -47.09
CA ASP A 130 -2.37 12.87 -47.97
C ASP A 130 -1.54 13.88 -47.16
N GLU A 131 -0.42 13.39 -46.63
CA GLU A 131 0.57 14.19 -45.91
C GLU A 131 1.13 15.32 -46.80
N PHE A 132 1.24 15.08 -48.11
CA PHE A 132 1.81 16.04 -49.03
C PHE A 132 0.86 17.21 -49.30
N TYR A 133 -0.43 16.93 -49.54
CA TYR A 133 -1.49 17.94 -49.61
C TYR A 133 -1.57 18.77 -48.33
N TYR A 134 -1.43 18.11 -47.18
CA TYR A 134 -1.46 18.78 -45.87
C TYR A 134 -0.30 19.78 -45.70
N VAL A 135 0.91 19.40 -46.11
CA VAL A 135 2.10 20.27 -46.05
C VAL A 135 2.03 21.39 -47.08
N MET A 136 1.61 21.10 -48.32
CA MET A 136 1.55 22.07 -49.41
C MET A 136 0.47 23.14 -49.21
N ASN A 137 -0.64 22.78 -48.56
CA ASN A 137 -1.76 23.69 -48.30
C ASN A 137 -1.77 24.20 -46.85
N ALA A 138 -0.60 24.31 -46.21
CA ALA A 138 -0.46 24.77 -44.82
C ALA A 138 -1.20 26.10 -44.54
N ASP A 139 -1.25 27.00 -45.53
CA ASP A 139 -1.92 28.30 -45.46
C ASP A 139 -3.45 28.25 -45.64
N GLN A 140 -4.02 27.09 -45.99
CA GLN A 140 -5.47 26.89 -46.11
C GLN A 140 -6.07 26.27 -44.84
N ASP A 141 -6.96 26.99 -44.18
CA ASP A 141 -7.64 26.52 -42.95
C ASP A 141 -8.75 25.48 -43.22
N SER A 142 -9.13 25.26 -44.47
CA SER A 142 -10.33 24.49 -44.82
C SER A 142 -10.22 23.73 -46.13
N THR A 143 -10.92 22.59 -46.20
CA THR A 143 -11.08 21.77 -47.40
C THR A 143 -12.56 21.39 -47.61
N LEU A 144 -12.86 20.68 -48.69
CA LEU A 144 -14.21 20.31 -49.10
C LEU A 144 -14.41 18.79 -49.11
N ALA A 145 -15.57 18.36 -48.66
CA ALA A 145 -16.15 17.05 -48.95
C ALA A 145 -17.33 17.24 -49.92
N LYS A 146 -17.47 16.34 -50.89
CA LYS A 146 -18.57 16.33 -51.86
C LYS A 146 -19.41 15.08 -51.65
N VAL A 147 -20.73 15.26 -51.59
CA VAL A 147 -21.71 14.15 -51.60
C VAL A 147 -22.63 14.44 -52.76
N GLU A 148 -22.65 13.57 -53.75
CA GLU A 148 -23.36 13.80 -55.02
C GLU A 148 -23.02 15.17 -55.64
N ASN A 149 -23.98 16.10 -55.71
CA ASN A 149 -23.81 17.44 -56.26
C ASN A 149 -23.53 18.52 -55.19
N ASP A 150 -23.62 18.16 -53.92
CA ASP A 150 -23.45 19.10 -52.80
C ASP A 150 -22.00 19.11 -52.30
N SER A 151 -21.55 20.29 -51.87
CA SER A 151 -20.22 20.49 -51.29
C SER A 151 -20.32 21.01 -49.86
N TYR A 152 -19.51 20.44 -48.98
CA TYR A 152 -19.50 20.70 -47.54
C TYR A 152 -18.11 21.13 -47.11
N LYS A 153 -18.06 22.19 -46.32
CA LYS A 153 -16.79 22.79 -45.91
C LYS A 153 -16.37 22.25 -44.56
N PHE A 154 -15.14 21.74 -44.48
CA PHE A 154 -14.54 21.26 -43.24
C PHE A 154 -13.24 22.01 -42.95
N LYS A 155 -12.77 21.94 -41.70
CA LYS A 155 -11.37 22.27 -41.42
C LYS A 155 -10.49 21.20 -42.03
N ARG A 156 -9.29 21.58 -42.46
CA ARG A 156 -8.35 20.68 -43.14
C ARG A 156 -8.11 19.39 -42.35
N ASP A 157 -7.91 19.50 -41.04
CA ASP A 157 -7.63 18.36 -40.15
C ASP A 157 -8.75 17.32 -40.07
N ALA A 158 -9.98 17.67 -40.44
CA ALA A 158 -11.13 16.76 -40.35
C ALA A 158 -11.29 15.84 -41.57
N LEU A 159 -10.54 16.08 -42.66
CA LEU A 159 -10.63 15.36 -43.93
C LEU A 159 -9.24 14.93 -44.42
N ARG A 160 -8.40 14.41 -43.51
CA ARG A 160 -7.01 14.04 -43.82
C ARG A 160 -6.90 12.72 -44.61
N SER A 161 -7.81 11.78 -44.34
CA SER A 161 -7.68 10.40 -44.80
C SER A 161 -8.74 10.05 -45.83
N PHE A 162 -8.42 9.08 -46.69
CA PHE A 162 -9.28 8.57 -47.77
C PHE A 162 -9.00 7.08 -48.00
N PHE A 163 -9.92 6.40 -48.66
CA PHE A 163 -9.80 4.99 -48.99
C PHE A 163 -9.00 4.79 -50.28
N VAL A 164 -8.14 3.78 -50.28
CA VAL A 164 -7.37 3.30 -51.44
C VAL A 164 -7.56 1.79 -51.63
N ASP A 165 -7.05 1.25 -52.73
CA ASP A 165 -7.08 -0.17 -53.07
C ASP A 165 -8.48 -0.80 -53.17
N LEU A 166 -9.49 -0.01 -53.53
CA LEU A 166 -10.89 -0.42 -53.64
C LEU A 166 -11.24 -1.28 -54.88
N ASP A 167 -10.28 -1.56 -55.76
CA ASP A 167 -10.52 -2.25 -57.05
C ASP A 167 -11.03 -3.69 -56.88
N SER A 168 -10.74 -4.32 -55.74
CA SER A 168 -11.07 -5.73 -55.48
C SER A 168 -12.42 -5.94 -54.80
N ILE A 169 -13.15 -4.86 -54.49
CA ILE A 169 -14.29 -4.88 -53.59
C ILE A 169 -15.51 -4.30 -54.31
N GLU A 170 -16.66 -4.94 -54.17
CA GLU A 170 -17.92 -4.32 -54.60
C GLU A 170 -18.26 -3.19 -53.62
N HIS A 171 -18.35 -1.96 -54.11
CA HIS A 171 -18.64 -0.81 -53.28
C HIS A 171 -19.36 0.30 -54.05
N GLN A 172 -20.03 1.16 -53.31
CA GLN A 172 -20.58 2.43 -53.78
C GLN A 172 -19.87 3.58 -53.08
N VAL A 173 -19.30 4.52 -53.84
CA VAL A 173 -18.75 5.76 -53.27
C VAL A 173 -19.90 6.69 -52.88
N LEU A 174 -19.93 7.09 -51.60
CA LEU A 174 -20.94 7.99 -51.04
C LEU A 174 -20.43 9.43 -50.97
N ALA A 175 -19.14 9.61 -50.68
CA ALA A 175 -18.53 10.94 -50.57
C ALA A 175 -17.08 10.92 -51.04
N VAL A 176 -16.63 12.05 -51.57
CA VAL A 176 -15.24 12.27 -51.98
C VAL A 176 -14.67 13.56 -51.39
N ASN A 177 -13.35 13.67 -51.26
CA ASN A 177 -12.70 14.91 -50.85
C ASN A 177 -12.54 15.90 -52.03
N ALA A 178 -11.80 16.99 -51.81
CA ALA A 178 -11.54 18.01 -52.83
C ALA A 178 -10.78 17.49 -54.06
N GLU A 179 -10.00 16.41 -53.89
CA GLU A 179 -9.21 15.73 -54.94
C GLU A 179 -9.95 14.54 -55.58
N ASP A 180 -11.26 14.42 -55.32
CA ASP A 180 -12.12 13.33 -55.79
C ASP A 180 -11.71 11.93 -55.28
N GLN A 181 -10.95 11.87 -54.17
CA GLN A 181 -10.62 10.62 -53.48
C GLN A 181 -11.76 10.17 -52.56
N PRO A 182 -12.11 8.87 -52.51
CA PRO A 182 -13.21 8.37 -51.69
C PRO A 182 -12.97 8.54 -50.18
N ILE A 183 -13.88 9.21 -49.49
CA ILE A 183 -13.86 9.38 -48.02
C ILE A 183 -15.03 8.70 -47.32
N ALA A 184 -16.06 8.31 -48.07
CA ALA A 184 -17.12 7.45 -47.57
C ALA A 184 -17.55 6.45 -48.64
N ILE A 185 -17.68 5.18 -48.26
CA ILE A 185 -18.08 4.09 -49.14
C ILE A 185 -19.13 3.20 -48.47
N SER A 186 -20.00 2.57 -49.26
CA SER A 186 -20.91 1.51 -48.81
C SER A 186 -20.50 0.20 -49.47
N VAL A 187 -20.29 -0.83 -48.66
CA VAL A 187 -19.86 -2.17 -49.05
C VAL A 187 -20.95 -3.17 -48.67
N PRO A 188 -21.66 -3.81 -49.63
CA PRO A 188 -22.57 -4.90 -49.31
C PRO A 188 -21.80 -6.10 -48.76
N PHE A 189 -22.33 -6.76 -47.73
CA PHE A 189 -21.69 -7.95 -47.14
C PHE A 189 -22.75 -8.91 -46.60
N GLY A 190 -22.91 -10.06 -47.27
CA GLY A 190 -23.98 -11.01 -46.96
C GLY A 190 -25.37 -10.40 -47.10
N ALA A 191 -26.20 -10.53 -46.05
CA ALA A 191 -27.54 -9.93 -45.99
C ALA A 191 -27.55 -8.47 -45.52
N GLY A 192 -26.42 -7.95 -45.04
CA GLY A 192 -26.27 -6.59 -44.52
C GLY A 192 -25.38 -5.71 -45.41
N LYS A 193 -24.94 -4.59 -44.83
CA LYS A 193 -23.96 -3.69 -45.48
C LYS A 193 -23.13 -2.93 -44.45
N ILE A 194 -21.97 -2.49 -44.89
CA ILE A 194 -21.00 -1.72 -44.11
C ILE A 194 -20.82 -0.36 -44.78
N VAL A 195 -21.13 0.70 -44.06
CA VAL A 195 -20.85 2.08 -44.46
C VAL A 195 -19.58 2.51 -43.76
N LEU A 196 -18.50 2.69 -44.51
CA LEU A 196 -17.19 3.10 -44.02
C LEU A 196 -16.98 4.58 -44.33
N ASN A 197 -16.47 5.36 -43.38
CA ASN A 197 -16.24 6.79 -43.53
C ASN A 197 -14.95 7.23 -42.82
N THR A 198 -14.08 7.99 -43.51
CA THR A 198 -12.79 8.46 -42.97
C THR A 198 -12.86 9.80 -42.23
N THR A 199 -14.07 10.30 -41.96
CA THR A 199 -14.32 11.69 -41.51
C THR A 199 -15.10 11.72 -40.18
N PRO A 200 -14.62 11.07 -39.11
CA PRO A 200 -15.36 10.93 -37.85
C PRO A 200 -15.67 12.27 -37.20
N MET A 201 -14.80 13.26 -37.40
CA MET A 201 -15.00 14.63 -36.95
C MET A 201 -16.33 15.23 -37.41
N ALA A 202 -16.90 14.82 -38.55
CA ALA A 202 -18.17 15.32 -39.06
C ALA A 202 -19.36 15.07 -38.10
N PHE A 203 -19.22 14.10 -37.20
CA PHE A 203 -20.26 13.66 -36.28
C PHE A 203 -20.12 14.24 -34.87
N THR A 204 -19.20 15.18 -34.65
CA THR A 204 -18.98 15.79 -33.34
C THR A 204 -19.79 17.07 -33.13
N ASN A 205 -19.94 17.45 -31.85
CA ASN A 205 -20.68 18.63 -31.42
C ASN A 205 -20.32 19.90 -32.21
N ASN A 206 -19.03 20.15 -32.46
CA ASN A 206 -18.59 21.36 -33.14
C ASN A 206 -18.89 21.31 -34.66
N TYR A 207 -18.65 20.15 -35.30
CA TYR A 207 -18.79 20.05 -36.74
C TYR A 207 -20.23 19.91 -37.19
N ILE A 208 -21.15 19.35 -36.40
CA ILE A 208 -22.58 19.34 -36.73
C ILE A 208 -23.10 20.78 -36.93
N PHE A 209 -22.66 21.73 -36.10
CA PHE A 209 -23.03 23.15 -36.24
C PHE A 209 -22.14 23.94 -37.20
N PHE A 210 -21.11 23.32 -37.76
CA PHE A 210 -20.19 24.01 -38.66
C PHE A 210 -20.78 24.08 -40.07
N LYS A 211 -21.17 25.28 -40.50
CA LYS A 211 -21.68 25.55 -41.86
C LYS A 211 -22.88 24.64 -42.19
N ASN A 212 -22.79 23.83 -43.23
CA ASN A 212 -23.81 22.90 -43.71
C ASN A 212 -23.48 21.44 -43.40
N ASN A 213 -22.54 21.17 -42.48
CA ASN A 213 -22.07 19.81 -42.21
C ASN A 213 -23.12 18.92 -41.52
N ALA A 214 -24.14 19.48 -40.87
CA ALA A 214 -25.31 18.71 -40.43
C ALA A 214 -25.97 17.92 -41.58
N GLN A 215 -26.00 18.51 -42.80
CA GLN A 215 -26.56 17.83 -43.97
C GLN A 215 -25.61 16.75 -44.51
N TYR A 216 -24.29 16.94 -44.41
CA TYR A 216 -23.31 15.87 -44.69
C TYR A 216 -23.54 14.66 -43.77
N ALA A 217 -23.63 14.89 -42.45
CA ALA A 217 -23.89 13.84 -41.48
C ALA A 217 -25.25 13.16 -41.73
N SER A 218 -26.29 13.95 -42.03
CA SER A 218 -27.62 13.45 -42.40
C SER A 218 -27.58 12.53 -43.63
N ASN A 219 -26.88 12.92 -44.70
CA ASN A 219 -26.80 12.12 -45.92
C ASN A 219 -26.15 10.76 -45.66
N LEU A 220 -25.09 10.73 -44.86
CA LEU A 220 -24.41 9.47 -44.52
C LEU A 220 -25.21 8.61 -43.53
N LEU A 221 -25.80 9.21 -42.49
CA LEU A 221 -26.63 8.48 -41.52
C LEU A 221 -27.91 7.91 -42.15
N SER A 222 -28.43 8.55 -43.21
CA SER A 222 -29.59 8.04 -43.96
C SER A 222 -29.34 6.70 -44.66
N GLN A 223 -28.07 6.26 -44.74
CA GLN A 223 -27.74 4.93 -45.23
C GLN A 223 -28.16 3.82 -44.25
N LEU A 224 -28.36 4.14 -42.97
CA LEU A 224 -28.83 3.19 -41.98
C LEU A 224 -30.36 3.02 -42.07
N PRO A 225 -30.89 1.79 -42.02
CA PRO A 225 -32.34 1.57 -41.93
C PRO A 225 -32.89 2.04 -40.57
N GLN A 226 -34.18 2.39 -40.53
CA GLN A 226 -34.85 2.79 -39.28
C GLN A 226 -35.14 1.56 -38.41
N ARG A 227 -34.24 1.26 -37.46
CA ARG A 227 -34.36 0.16 -36.49
C ARG A 227 -33.49 0.41 -35.27
N GLU A 228 -33.53 -0.51 -34.30
CA GLU A 228 -32.69 -0.47 -33.10
C GLU A 228 -31.22 -0.32 -33.47
N THR A 229 -30.53 0.57 -32.75
CA THR A 229 -29.15 0.96 -33.09
C THR A 229 -28.27 0.88 -31.86
N ILE A 230 -27.17 0.15 -31.99
CA ILE A 230 -26.09 0.10 -31.02
C ILE A 230 -25.04 1.14 -31.41
N TRP A 231 -24.68 2.01 -30.48
CA TRP A 231 -23.53 2.88 -30.59
C TRP A 231 -22.41 2.35 -29.70
N SER A 232 -21.37 1.77 -30.30
CA SER A 232 -20.20 1.30 -29.57
C SER A 232 -19.20 2.44 -29.35
N GLU A 233 -18.96 2.77 -28.08
CA GLU A 233 -17.94 3.72 -27.64
C GLU A 233 -16.61 3.03 -27.27
N TYR A 234 -16.55 1.70 -27.25
CA TYR A 234 -15.37 0.94 -26.83
C TYR A 234 -14.16 1.24 -27.72
N TYR A 235 -14.34 1.29 -29.03
CA TYR A 235 -13.22 1.42 -29.97
C TYR A 235 -12.52 2.78 -29.93
N GLN A 236 -13.16 3.83 -29.42
CA GLN A 236 -12.49 5.11 -29.13
C GLN A 236 -12.00 5.19 -27.68
N LEU A 237 -12.88 4.94 -26.71
CA LEU A 237 -12.61 5.24 -25.31
C LEU A 237 -11.82 4.12 -24.60
N GLY A 238 -11.71 2.96 -25.24
CA GLY A 238 -11.30 1.72 -24.62
C GLY A 238 -12.24 1.33 -23.48
N ARG A 239 -11.73 0.52 -22.54
CA ARG A 239 -12.45 0.22 -21.30
C ARG A 239 -12.53 1.49 -20.44
N LEU A 240 -13.74 2.03 -20.28
CA LEU A 240 -14.04 3.17 -19.39
C LEU A 240 -13.92 2.83 -17.89
N GLU A 241 -13.49 1.62 -17.58
CA GLU A 241 -13.34 1.15 -16.22
C GLU A 241 -12.02 1.64 -15.62
N VAL A 242 -12.07 1.98 -14.32
CA VAL A 242 -10.91 2.47 -13.57
C VAL A 242 -9.75 1.47 -13.70
N GLN A 243 -8.68 1.84 -14.41
CA GLN A 243 -7.51 0.96 -14.64
C GLN A 243 -6.61 0.75 -13.40
N THR A 244 -7.10 1.09 -12.20
CA THR A 244 -6.31 0.88 -10.99
C THR A 244 -6.35 -0.58 -10.57
N PRO A 245 -5.24 -1.16 -10.07
CA PRO A 245 -5.23 -2.52 -9.52
C PRO A 245 -6.27 -2.75 -8.42
N MET A 246 -6.66 -1.69 -7.71
CA MET A 246 -7.71 -1.71 -6.69
C MET A 246 -9.11 -1.95 -7.22
N ARG A 247 -9.34 -1.79 -8.53
CA ARG A 247 -10.63 -2.06 -9.15
C ARG A 247 -11.11 -3.48 -8.84
N VAL A 248 -10.28 -4.50 -9.08
CA VAL A 248 -10.69 -5.90 -8.85
C VAL A 248 -11.14 -6.14 -7.40
N ILE A 249 -10.42 -5.53 -6.44
CA ILE A 249 -10.73 -5.63 -5.01
C ILE A 249 -12.02 -4.90 -4.65
N LEU A 250 -12.26 -3.71 -5.21
CA LEU A 250 -13.41 -2.87 -4.86
C LEU A 250 -14.70 -3.23 -5.61
N THR A 251 -14.59 -3.84 -6.79
CA THR A 251 -15.73 -4.21 -7.65
C THR A 251 -16.31 -5.57 -7.23
N THR A 252 -15.46 -6.48 -6.78
CA THR A 252 -15.90 -7.80 -6.27
C THR A 252 -16.48 -7.66 -4.86
N PRO A 253 -17.76 -7.98 -4.60
CA PRO A 253 -18.39 -7.73 -3.30
C PRO A 253 -17.63 -8.38 -2.13
N ALA A 254 -17.20 -9.63 -2.30
CA ALA A 254 -16.47 -10.36 -1.26
C ALA A 254 -15.11 -9.71 -0.92
N LEU A 255 -14.34 -9.31 -1.94
CA LEU A 255 -13.04 -8.66 -1.75
C LEU A 255 -13.20 -7.25 -1.16
N LYS A 256 -14.25 -6.53 -1.53
CA LYS A 256 -14.56 -5.21 -0.97
C LYS A 256 -14.79 -5.29 0.55
N PHE A 257 -15.59 -6.26 1.00
CA PHE A 257 -15.80 -6.50 2.42
C PHE A 257 -14.52 -6.97 3.12
N ALA A 258 -13.78 -7.92 2.55
CA ALA A 258 -12.53 -8.39 3.11
C ALA A 258 -11.51 -7.25 3.30
N TYR A 259 -11.37 -6.38 2.29
CA TYR A 259 -10.50 -5.22 2.33
C TYR A 259 -10.94 -4.22 3.41
N GLY A 260 -12.24 -3.89 3.46
CA GLY A 260 -12.81 -3.01 4.49
C GLY A 260 -12.61 -3.54 5.91
N VAL A 261 -12.87 -4.83 6.13
CA VAL A 261 -12.64 -5.49 7.43
C VAL A 261 -11.16 -5.47 7.79
N SER A 262 -10.25 -5.66 6.82
CA SER A 262 -8.80 -5.61 7.08
C SER A 262 -8.35 -4.22 7.57
N ILE A 263 -8.82 -3.14 6.92
CA ILE A 263 -8.49 -1.76 7.31
C ILE A 263 -9.05 -1.45 8.69
N ILE A 264 -10.32 -1.80 8.94
CA ILE A 264 -10.94 -1.60 10.25
C ILE A 264 -10.19 -2.38 11.33
N SER A 265 -9.82 -3.64 11.06
CA SER A 265 -9.06 -4.47 12.01
C SER A 265 -7.68 -3.90 12.30
N LEU A 266 -6.98 -3.38 11.28
CA LEU A 266 -5.69 -2.72 11.43
C LEU A 266 -5.80 -1.45 12.27
N LEU A 267 -6.82 -0.63 12.04
CA LEU A 267 -7.09 0.57 12.83
C LEU A 267 -7.39 0.22 14.29
N ILE A 268 -8.23 -0.79 14.53
CA ILE A 268 -8.52 -1.29 15.87
C ILE A 268 -7.25 -1.80 16.54
N PHE A 269 -6.44 -2.60 15.84
CA PHE A 269 -5.17 -3.11 16.34
C PHE A 269 -4.21 -1.99 16.75
N MET A 270 -4.07 -0.95 15.91
CA MET A 270 -3.25 0.22 16.24
C MET A 270 -3.74 0.94 17.49
N VAL A 271 -5.05 1.12 17.66
CA VAL A 271 -5.61 1.76 18.87
C VAL A 271 -5.28 0.94 20.12
N PHE A 272 -5.32 -0.39 20.06
CA PHE A 272 -5.01 -1.25 21.20
C PHE A 272 -3.50 -1.33 21.52
N GLU A 273 -2.64 -1.50 20.52
CA GLU A 273 -1.19 -1.58 20.72
C GLU A 273 -0.52 -0.21 20.93
N ALA A 274 -1.19 0.90 20.58
CA ALA A 274 -0.71 2.25 20.93
C ALA A 274 -0.69 2.50 22.44
N LYS A 275 -1.36 1.67 23.26
CA LYS A 275 -1.28 1.77 24.72
C LYS A 275 0.12 1.35 25.20
N ARG A 276 0.82 2.28 25.86
CA ARG A 276 2.16 2.03 26.44
C ARG A 276 2.11 0.87 27.45
N LYS A 277 2.87 -0.20 27.19
CA LYS A 277 3.12 -1.30 28.15
C LYS A 277 4.32 -0.94 29.04
N GLN A 278 4.15 -0.98 30.36
CA GLN A 278 5.27 -0.74 31.30
C GLN A 278 6.26 -1.91 31.28
N ARG A 279 7.55 -1.60 31.47
CA ARG A 279 8.63 -2.62 31.54
C ARG A 279 8.60 -3.34 32.89
N ILE A 280 8.89 -4.64 32.88
CA ILE A 280 9.02 -5.46 34.10
C ILE A 280 10.22 -4.94 34.90
N ILE A 281 10.02 -4.66 36.19
CA ILE A 281 11.08 -4.24 37.11
C ILE A 281 11.81 -5.50 37.60
N PRO A 282 13.13 -5.63 37.37
CA PRO A 282 13.89 -6.79 37.85
C PRO A 282 14.06 -6.75 39.38
N ILE A 283 13.93 -7.92 40.03
CA ILE A 283 14.14 -8.08 41.48
C ILE A 283 15.66 -8.21 41.72
N ILE A 284 16.24 -7.32 42.54
CA ILE A 284 17.67 -7.35 42.90
C ILE A 284 17.81 -8.07 44.25
N GLU A 285 18.54 -9.19 44.30
CA GLU A 285 18.82 -9.92 45.55
C GLU A 285 19.94 -9.24 46.39
N PRO A 286 19.85 -9.25 47.73
CA PRO A 286 20.88 -8.66 48.59
C PRO A 286 22.18 -9.49 48.66
N LEU A 287 23.31 -8.82 48.89
CA LEU A 287 24.65 -9.43 48.97
C LEU A 287 24.81 -10.33 50.22
N ARG A 288 25.37 -11.54 50.04
CA ARG A 288 25.70 -12.48 51.14
C ARG A 288 27.05 -12.14 51.79
N ASN A 289 27.17 -12.35 53.11
CA ASN A 289 28.41 -12.08 53.88
C ASN A 289 29.44 -13.22 53.69
N THR A 290 30.28 -13.09 52.67
CA THR A 290 31.28 -14.10 52.26
C THR A 290 32.42 -14.29 53.26
N SER A 291 32.75 -13.28 54.07
CA SER A 291 33.81 -13.34 55.08
C SER A 291 33.52 -14.37 56.16
N LEU A 292 32.27 -14.42 56.65
CA LEU A 292 31.84 -15.40 57.66
C LEU A 292 31.91 -16.83 57.12
N GLU A 293 31.58 -17.01 55.85
CA GLU A 293 31.55 -18.31 55.18
C GLU A 293 32.96 -18.86 54.96
N PHE A 294 33.91 -17.98 54.59
CA PHE A 294 35.33 -18.31 54.48
C PHE A 294 35.92 -18.78 55.83
N VAL A 295 35.69 -18.02 56.91
CA VAL A 295 36.20 -18.36 58.25
C VAL A 295 35.64 -19.71 58.74
N LYS A 296 34.35 -19.97 58.53
CA LYS A 296 33.74 -21.27 58.86
C LYS A 296 34.36 -22.43 58.08
N THR A 297 34.73 -22.20 56.82
CA THR A 297 35.31 -23.23 55.95
C THR A 297 36.72 -23.58 56.38
N ILE A 298 37.57 -22.58 56.64
CA ILE A 298 38.93 -22.80 57.16
C ILE A 298 38.88 -23.50 58.53
N GLY A 299 37.98 -23.07 59.43
CA GLY A 299 37.81 -23.71 60.73
C GLY A 299 37.41 -25.19 60.64
N LYS A 300 36.51 -25.54 59.71
CA LYS A 300 36.13 -26.95 59.45
C LYS A 300 37.27 -27.77 58.87
N LEU A 301 38.08 -27.18 57.98
CA LEU A 301 39.24 -27.86 57.38
C LEU A 301 40.28 -28.23 58.46
N TYR A 302 40.62 -27.26 59.33
CA TYR A 302 41.53 -27.49 60.45
C TYR A 302 40.98 -28.52 61.44
N LEU A 303 39.66 -28.52 61.71
CA LEU A 303 39.05 -29.55 62.53
C LEU A 303 39.15 -30.95 61.88
N LYS A 304 39.05 -31.05 60.56
CA LYS A 304 39.13 -32.33 59.83
C LYS A 304 40.56 -32.86 59.68
N SER A 305 41.58 -32.00 59.65
CA SER A 305 42.99 -32.41 59.43
C SER A 305 43.64 -33.10 60.64
N GLY A 306 42.90 -33.31 61.74
CA GLY A 306 43.33 -34.13 62.89
C GLY A 306 44.33 -33.46 63.83
N ASN A 307 44.79 -32.24 63.54
CA ASN A 307 45.72 -31.50 64.39
C ASN A 307 44.98 -30.75 65.52
N HIS A 308 44.25 -31.49 66.36
CA HIS A 308 43.42 -30.93 67.42
C HIS A 308 44.24 -30.21 68.50
N LYS A 309 45.48 -30.67 68.73
CA LYS A 309 46.39 -30.07 69.70
C LYS A 309 46.79 -28.66 69.31
N ASP A 310 47.22 -28.43 68.06
CA ASP A 310 47.59 -27.10 67.57
C ASP A 310 46.42 -26.10 67.70
N ILE A 311 45.19 -26.56 67.41
CA ILE A 311 43.98 -25.73 67.57
C ILE A 311 43.74 -25.39 69.04
N ALA A 312 43.89 -26.36 69.95
CA ALA A 312 43.71 -26.14 71.38
C ALA A 312 44.78 -25.19 71.95
N GLU A 313 46.05 -25.36 71.57
CA GLU A 313 47.14 -24.49 72.03
C GLU A 313 46.93 -23.05 71.59
N LYS A 314 46.55 -22.83 70.32
CA LYS A 314 46.19 -21.51 69.81
C LYS A 314 45.00 -20.92 70.57
N LYS A 315 43.94 -21.70 70.81
CA LYS A 315 42.77 -21.26 71.61
C LYS A 315 43.15 -20.87 73.03
N ILE A 316 44.01 -21.65 73.70
CA ILE A 316 44.50 -21.33 75.04
C ILE A 316 45.33 -20.03 75.00
N GLN A 317 46.22 -19.88 74.01
CA GLN A 317 47.01 -18.67 73.84
C GLN A 317 46.12 -17.43 73.65
N TYR A 318 45.13 -17.51 72.75
CA TYR A 318 44.16 -16.43 72.54
C TYR A 318 43.33 -16.14 73.79
N PHE A 319 42.95 -17.15 74.54
CA PHE A 319 42.23 -16.97 75.80
C PHE A 319 43.06 -16.26 76.87
N LEU A 320 44.32 -16.64 77.03
CA LEU A 320 45.25 -15.96 77.93
C LEU A 320 45.47 -14.50 77.51
N GLU A 321 45.57 -14.24 76.20
CA GLU A 321 45.66 -12.88 75.66
C GLU A 321 44.37 -12.08 75.89
N PHE A 322 43.22 -12.71 75.75
CA PHE A 322 41.93 -12.09 76.07
C PHE A 322 41.84 -11.72 77.54
N ILE A 323 42.28 -12.59 78.45
CA ILE A 323 42.32 -12.28 79.89
C ILE A 323 43.26 -11.08 80.12
N ARG A 324 44.44 -11.09 79.49
CA ARG A 324 45.39 -9.99 79.61
C ARG A 324 44.85 -8.67 79.08
N SER A 325 44.21 -8.67 77.91
CA SER A 325 43.75 -7.44 77.23
C SER A 325 42.41 -6.91 77.75
N LYS A 326 41.43 -7.79 78.01
CA LYS A 326 40.09 -7.39 78.48
C LYS A 326 40.02 -7.19 79.99
N TYR A 327 40.65 -8.08 80.76
CA TYR A 327 40.60 -8.03 82.22
C TYR A 327 41.81 -7.32 82.84
N TYR A 328 42.82 -6.96 82.04
CA TYR A 328 44.05 -6.28 82.46
C TYR A 328 44.79 -7.05 83.57
N LEU A 329 44.74 -8.39 83.52
CA LEU A 329 45.43 -9.26 84.46
C LEU A 329 46.76 -9.70 83.85
N ASN A 330 47.86 -9.26 84.47
CA ASN A 330 49.19 -9.75 84.15
C ASN A 330 49.52 -10.93 85.07
N PHE A 331 49.87 -12.08 84.50
CA PHE A 331 50.07 -13.33 85.24
C PHE A 331 51.52 -13.83 85.06
N GLN A 332 52.29 -13.88 86.15
CA GLN A 332 53.58 -14.58 86.22
C GLN A 332 53.41 -16.02 86.76
N GLN A 333 52.44 -16.23 87.66
CA GLN A 333 52.02 -17.52 88.18
C GLN A 333 50.48 -17.51 88.35
N PHE A 334 49.85 -18.68 88.22
CA PHE A 334 48.40 -18.84 88.42
C PHE A 334 48.09 -19.17 89.89
N ASP A 335 48.23 -18.17 90.76
CA ASP A 335 48.05 -18.29 92.20
C ASP A 335 46.61 -17.99 92.66
N ARG A 336 46.35 -18.08 93.98
CA ARG A 336 45.02 -17.86 94.55
C ARG A 336 44.49 -16.44 94.26
N ASP A 337 45.36 -15.44 94.31
CA ASP A 337 45.01 -14.03 94.05
C ASP A 337 44.60 -13.82 92.57
N PHE A 338 45.27 -14.48 91.63
CA PHE A 338 44.87 -14.47 90.21
C PHE A 338 43.44 -14.99 90.01
N PHE A 339 43.09 -16.12 90.60
CA PHE A 339 41.75 -16.71 90.43
C PHE A 339 40.65 -15.88 91.10
N GLU A 340 40.91 -15.26 92.25
CA GLU A 340 39.96 -14.36 92.91
C GLU A 340 39.72 -13.09 92.07
N LYS A 341 40.78 -12.50 91.50
CA LYS A 341 40.69 -11.36 90.57
C LYS A 341 40.01 -11.71 89.25
N LEU A 342 40.28 -12.89 88.68
CA LEU A 342 39.63 -13.33 87.46
C LEU A 342 38.14 -13.63 87.69
N SER A 343 37.80 -14.23 88.83
CA SER A 343 36.41 -14.50 89.23
C SER A 343 35.60 -13.21 89.36
N SER A 344 36.11 -12.22 90.10
CA SER A 344 35.44 -10.91 90.25
C SER A 344 35.23 -10.16 88.94
N LYS A 345 36.16 -10.29 87.97
CA LYS A 345 36.06 -9.62 86.66
C LYS A 345 35.23 -10.38 85.61
N SER A 346 35.21 -11.71 85.68
CA SER A 346 34.47 -12.56 84.73
C SER A 346 33.07 -12.93 85.22
N GLY A 347 32.78 -12.77 86.52
CA GLY A 347 31.54 -13.21 87.16
C GLY A 347 31.41 -14.73 87.29
N LYS A 348 32.49 -15.48 87.05
CA LYS A 348 32.52 -16.95 87.11
C LYS A 348 33.10 -17.44 88.43
N ASP A 349 32.63 -18.60 88.89
CA ASP A 349 33.07 -19.18 90.16
C ASP A 349 34.55 -19.61 90.11
N VAL A 350 35.27 -19.38 91.21
CA VAL A 350 36.70 -19.68 91.35
C VAL A 350 37.00 -21.17 91.12
N VAL A 351 36.11 -22.08 91.56
CA VAL A 351 36.28 -23.53 91.39
C VAL A 351 36.17 -23.91 89.92
N GLN A 352 35.27 -23.27 89.17
CA GLN A 352 35.11 -23.50 87.73
C GLN A 352 36.32 -23.01 86.94
N LEU A 353 36.83 -21.81 87.27
CA LEU A 353 38.02 -21.25 86.65
C LEU A 353 39.25 -22.13 86.89
N LYS A 354 39.43 -22.63 88.11
CA LYS A 354 40.55 -23.52 88.44
C LYS A 354 40.51 -24.81 87.62
N LYS A 355 39.32 -25.45 87.50
CA LYS A 355 39.13 -26.65 86.67
C LYS A 355 39.47 -26.42 85.20
N LEU A 356 39.12 -25.26 84.63
CA LEU A 356 39.49 -24.92 83.26
C LEU A 356 41.01 -24.78 83.12
N PHE A 357 41.68 -24.09 84.04
CA PHE A 357 43.14 -23.92 84.00
C PHE A 357 43.88 -25.25 84.16
N ASP A 358 43.42 -26.13 85.06
CA ASP A 358 43.94 -27.49 85.20
C ASP A 358 43.77 -28.29 83.88
N MET A 359 42.63 -28.15 83.21
CA MET A 359 42.37 -28.76 81.90
C MET A 359 43.31 -28.21 80.80
N MET A 360 43.53 -26.89 80.78
CA MET A 360 44.47 -26.25 79.84
C MET A 360 45.91 -26.74 80.07
N GLU A 361 46.33 -26.89 81.32
CA GLU A 361 47.66 -27.40 81.66
C GLU A 361 47.82 -28.87 81.25
N ARG A 362 46.80 -29.70 81.48
CA ARG A 362 46.78 -31.10 81.02
C ARG A 362 46.89 -31.20 79.50
N ILE A 363 46.12 -30.40 78.76
CA ILE A 363 46.14 -30.37 77.29
C ILE A 363 47.52 -29.99 76.77
N ARG A 364 48.19 -29.00 77.39
CA ARG A 364 49.55 -28.58 77.01
C ARG A 364 50.61 -29.67 77.23
N LYS A 365 50.46 -30.48 78.28
CA LYS A 365 51.40 -31.56 78.61
C LYS A 365 51.23 -32.82 77.74
N GLN A 366 50.06 -33.01 77.14
CA GLN A 366 49.79 -34.18 76.30
C GLN A 366 50.35 -34.01 74.87
N PRO A 367 50.90 -35.07 74.23
CA PRO A 367 51.42 -34.99 72.86
C PRO A 367 50.31 -34.85 71.80
N SER A 368 49.10 -35.33 72.10
CA SER A 368 47.92 -35.25 71.23
C SER A 368 46.65 -35.19 72.07
N ILE A 369 45.58 -34.60 71.55
CA ILE A 369 44.27 -34.57 72.22
C ILE A 369 43.15 -35.06 71.30
N SER A 370 42.07 -35.54 71.90
CA SER A 370 40.88 -35.97 71.18
C SER A 370 39.99 -34.80 70.73
N VAL A 371 39.13 -35.04 69.73
CA VAL A 371 38.09 -34.09 69.30
C VAL A 371 37.17 -33.69 70.46
N GLN A 372 36.88 -34.64 71.37
CA GLN A 372 36.01 -34.39 72.53
C GLN A 372 36.67 -33.43 73.52
N GLU A 373 37.94 -33.62 73.84
CA GLU A 373 38.71 -32.72 74.70
C GLU A 373 38.80 -31.31 74.11
N LEU A 374 39.03 -31.19 72.79
CA LEU A 374 39.03 -29.90 72.10
C LEU A 374 37.65 -29.20 72.15
N LYS A 375 36.57 -29.96 71.97
CA LYS A 375 35.20 -29.42 72.08
C LYS A 375 34.90 -28.96 73.50
N MET A 376 35.26 -29.76 74.52
CA MET A 376 35.07 -29.41 75.92
C MET A 376 35.85 -28.15 76.29
N LEU A 377 37.11 -28.03 75.85
CA LEU A 377 37.90 -26.80 75.98
C LEU A 377 37.18 -25.62 75.34
N ASN A 378 36.74 -25.75 74.08
CA ASN A 378 36.04 -24.67 73.40
C ASN A 378 34.78 -24.22 74.15
N THR A 379 33.95 -25.15 74.60
CA THR A 379 32.72 -24.84 75.33
C THR A 379 33.01 -24.08 76.62
N GLN A 380 34.03 -24.47 77.38
CA GLN A 380 34.40 -23.76 78.61
C GLN A 380 35.00 -22.38 78.34
N LEU A 381 35.76 -22.21 77.25
CA LEU A 381 36.29 -20.91 76.85
C LEU A 381 35.17 -19.95 76.43
N GLU A 382 34.22 -20.41 75.61
CA GLU A 382 33.06 -19.62 75.16
C GLU A 382 32.17 -19.17 76.32
N ASP A 383 32.02 -20.01 77.34
CA ASP A 383 31.28 -19.65 78.56
C ASP A 383 31.92 -18.46 79.31
N ILE A 384 33.23 -18.27 79.19
CA ILE A 384 33.96 -17.13 79.77
C ILE A 384 33.99 -15.92 78.83
N TYR A 385 34.08 -16.13 77.51
CA TYR A 385 33.99 -15.03 76.55
C TYR A 385 32.66 -14.27 76.64
N GLY A 386 31.59 -14.98 77.00
CA GLY A 386 30.23 -14.44 77.14
C GLY A 386 29.55 -14.24 75.79
N THR A 387 28.22 -14.21 75.77
CA THR A 387 27.36 -14.18 74.56
C THR A 387 27.53 -12.94 73.66
N ASN A 388 28.41 -12.00 73.99
CA ASN A 388 28.71 -10.80 73.21
C ASN A 388 30.13 -10.81 72.60
N GLY A 389 30.75 -11.97 72.47
CA GLY A 389 32.07 -12.16 71.83
C GLY A 389 32.03 -12.61 70.37
N ARG A 390 31.03 -12.19 69.57
CA ARG A 390 30.98 -12.40 68.12
C ARG A 390 30.56 -11.14 67.38
#